data_AF-A0A929KSU8-F1
#
_entry.id   AF-A0A929KSU8-F1
#
_cell.length_a   1.000
_cell.length_b   1.000
_cell.length_c   1.000
_cell.angle_alpha   90.00
_cell.angle_beta   90.00
_cell.angle_gamma   90.00
#
_symmetry.space_group_name_H-M   'P 1'
#
loop_
_entity.id
_entity.type
_entity.pdbx_description
1 polymer ?
#
loop_
_entity_poly.entity_id
_entity_poly.type
_entity_poly.pdbx_seq_one_letter_code
_entity_poly.pdbx_strand_id
1 'polypeptide(L)'
;MPVYTAPLDDMTYLLENILDADAVLASLPGGAETPVALLKDVLAEAGRYAAEIAQPLNRSGDEEGCRLENGQVFTPSGFPDAYKAFVEGGWPGLAHEPELGGQGLPRIAQLFFDEMLSGANFSFGLYPGLTRGAIEAIARHADDALKAAYLPKMVEGRWMGAMALTESHAGTDLGLLRAKAEPLGDGRYRVTGSKIFISAGDHDLAENIIHLVLARLPDAPPGVKGISLFLVPKHLPGSTGRNFWVGALEHKMGIKGSATCVMNYDGSIGWLVGEAHKGLAAMFTMMNAERLFVGIQGLGIAEVAYQNALAYARERLQGRGAGSRGPDPILVHPDIRKMLLSIRAFTQAGRALAGWVALEMEKAARHPELAVRAQSEGLVSLLTPVIKAAFTDLGFEATVAAQQVFGGHGYVREWGMEQFVRDARIAQIYEGTNGVQAMDLVTRKLAMEEGALPGRFFALIEAALDDVSALPGAGPFATPLAQALLRLRDATTRLQAAQDAAEAGAAATDYLRLFALVSLGWMWLRMAADNLRRGETQKLDTARFFFSRILPQTIALEAAIQAGASSITEASF
;
A
#
# COMPACT_ATOMS: atom_id res chain seq x y z
N MET A 1 -21.27 -6.51 -15.49
CA MET A 1 -20.66 -6.04 -14.23
C MET A 1 -19.17 -6.24 -14.33
N PRO A 2 -18.34 -5.47 -13.60
CA PRO A 2 -16.91 -5.72 -13.57
C PRO A 2 -16.59 -7.17 -13.18
N VAL A 3 -15.48 -7.68 -13.69
CA VAL A 3 -14.91 -8.98 -13.33
C VAL A 3 -13.48 -8.78 -12.83
N TYR A 4 -12.99 -9.72 -12.02
CA TYR A 4 -11.60 -9.73 -11.58
C TYR A 4 -10.98 -11.10 -11.83
N THR A 5 -9.77 -11.12 -12.36
CA THR A 5 -8.94 -12.31 -12.48
C THR A 5 -7.59 -12.02 -11.85
N ALA A 6 -7.17 -12.85 -10.90
CA ALA A 6 -5.87 -12.66 -10.26
C ALA A 6 -4.73 -12.73 -11.31
N PRO A 7 -3.76 -11.78 -11.31
CA PRO A 7 -2.68 -11.75 -12.29
C PRO A 7 -1.57 -12.76 -11.96
N LEU A 8 -1.95 -14.04 -11.78
CA LEU A 8 -1.08 -15.12 -11.33
C LEU A 8 0.09 -15.38 -12.26
N ASP A 9 -0.12 -15.27 -13.58
CA ASP A 9 0.95 -15.42 -14.57
C ASP A 9 2.04 -14.38 -14.38
N ASP A 10 1.65 -13.13 -14.09
CA ASP A 10 2.60 -12.03 -13.86
C ASP A 10 3.34 -12.22 -12.53
N MET A 11 2.62 -12.57 -11.46
CA MET A 11 3.21 -12.85 -10.15
C MET A 11 4.19 -14.02 -10.21
N THR A 12 3.83 -15.11 -10.90
CA THR A 12 4.68 -16.29 -11.11
C THR A 12 5.93 -15.92 -11.89
N TYR A 13 5.76 -15.20 -13.01
CA TYR A 13 6.89 -14.73 -13.81
C TYR A 13 7.87 -13.91 -12.98
N LEU A 14 7.37 -13.02 -12.11
CA LEU A 14 8.22 -12.19 -11.25
C LEU A 14 8.97 -13.03 -10.22
N LEU A 15 8.30 -13.94 -9.52
CA LEU A 15 8.93 -14.81 -8.53
C LEU A 15 10.05 -15.66 -9.12
N GLU A 16 9.80 -16.25 -10.29
CA GLU A 16 10.72 -17.21 -10.93
C GLU A 16 11.87 -16.54 -11.67
N ASN A 17 11.64 -15.39 -12.32
CA ASN A 17 12.58 -14.87 -13.33
C ASN A 17 13.18 -13.49 -12.99
N ILE A 18 12.56 -12.75 -12.08
CA ILE A 18 12.94 -11.35 -11.82
C ILE A 18 13.35 -11.10 -10.37
N LEU A 19 12.70 -11.74 -9.41
CA LEU A 19 12.91 -11.44 -7.99
C LEU A 19 13.93 -12.35 -7.32
N ASP A 20 14.42 -13.38 -8.03
CA ASP A 20 15.30 -14.41 -7.49
C ASP A 20 14.76 -14.97 -6.17
N ALA A 21 13.44 -15.16 -6.08
CA ALA A 21 12.74 -15.33 -4.81
C ALA A 21 13.21 -16.59 -4.07
N ASP A 22 13.41 -17.71 -4.77
CA ASP A 22 13.98 -18.93 -4.17
C ASP A 22 15.37 -18.69 -3.56
N ALA A 23 16.25 -17.99 -4.27
CA ALA A 23 17.61 -17.72 -3.79
C ALA A 23 17.60 -16.81 -2.56
N VAL A 24 16.76 -15.77 -2.57
CA VAL A 24 16.59 -14.87 -1.43
C VAL A 24 16.01 -15.62 -0.23
N LEU A 25 14.93 -16.39 -0.42
CA LEU A 25 14.28 -17.10 0.68
C LEU A 25 15.18 -18.20 1.26
N ALA A 26 15.92 -18.93 0.42
CA ALA A 26 16.89 -19.93 0.87
C ALA A 26 18.03 -19.34 1.71
N SER A 27 18.34 -18.05 1.54
CA SER A 27 19.37 -17.35 2.35
C SER A 27 18.87 -16.93 3.73
N LEU A 28 17.58 -17.11 4.03
CA LEU A 28 16.95 -16.72 5.30
C LEU A 28 16.70 -17.94 6.20
N PRO A 29 16.82 -17.80 7.53
CA PRO A 29 16.45 -18.85 8.47
C PRO A 29 15.00 -19.31 8.24
N GLY A 30 14.82 -20.61 7.98
CA GLY A 30 13.51 -21.23 7.70
C GLY A 30 12.93 -20.94 6.31
N GLY A 31 13.52 -20.05 5.51
CA GLY A 31 12.92 -19.65 4.21
C GLY A 31 13.00 -20.71 3.12
N ALA A 32 13.88 -21.72 3.25
CA ALA A 32 13.94 -22.87 2.35
C ALA A 32 12.68 -23.77 2.41
N GLU A 33 11.88 -23.67 3.49
CA GLU A 33 10.62 -24.40 3.64
C GLU A 33 9.46 -23.76 2.84
N THR A 34 9.69 -22.56 2.28
CA THR A 34 8.70 -21.80 1.52
C THR A 34 9.16 -21.52 0.09
N PRO A 35 9.40 -22.57 -0.74
CA PRO A 35 9.86 -22.38 -2.11
C PRO A 35 8.80 -21.70 -2.97
N VAL A 36 9.22 -21.09 -4.09
CA VAL A 36 8.32 -20.43 -5.06
C VAL A 36 7.20 -21.36 -5.53
N ALA A 37 7.46 -22.66 -5.66
CA ALA A 37 6.44 -23.65 -5.99
C ALA A 37 5.25 -23.65 -5.00
N LEU A 38 5.54 -23.62 -3.69
CA LEU A 38 4.50 -23.51 -2.66
C LEU A 38 3.77 -22.17 -2.76
N LEU A 39 4.51 -21.07 -2.98
CA LEU A 39 3.90 -19.74 -3.10
C LEU A 39 2.92 -19.69 -4.26
N LYS A 40 3.21 -20.33 -5.39
CA LYS A 40 2.31 -20.40 -6.55
C LYS A 40 0.98 -21.08 -6.22
N ASP A 41 1.04 -22.21 -5.51
CA ASP A 41 -0.17 -22.94 -5.11
C ASP A 41 -1.01 -22.09 -4.13
N VAL A 42 -0.37 -21.46 -3.16
CA VAL A 42 -1.03 -20.54 -2.21
C VAL A 42 -1.66 -19.35 -2.93
N LEU A 43 -0.94 -18.74 -3.88
CA LEU A 43 -1.44 -17.60 -4.65
C LEU A 43 -2.60 -17.99 -5.57
N ALA A 44 -2.61 -19.21 -6.11
CA ALA A 44 -3.74 -19.70 -6.89
C ALA A 44 -5.01 -19.78 -6.04
N GLU A 45 -4.92 -20.33 -4.82
CA GLU A 45 -6.02 -20.38 -3.86
C GLU A 45 -6.49 -18.99 -3.42
N ALA A 46 -5.55 -18.10 -3.12
CA ALA A 46 -5.82 -16.69 -2.81
C ALA A 46 -6.54 -15.98 -3.97
N GLY A 47 -6.13 -16.27 -5.21
CA GLY A 47 -6.75 -15.76 -6.42
C GLY A 47 -8.19 -16.26 -6.59
N ARG A 48 -8.46 -17.53 -6.27
CA ARG A 48 -9.82 -18.08 -6.26
C ARG A 48 -10.70 -17.39 -5.22
N TYR A 49 -10.20 -17.22 -3.98
CA TYR A 49 -10.92 -16.47 -2.94
C TYR A 49 -11.25 -15.04 -3.42
N ALA A 50 -10.27 -14.32 -3.97
CA ALA A 50 -10.45 -12.96 -4.44
C ALA A 50 -11.49 -12.86 -5.56
N ALA A 51 -11.42 -13.73 -6.57
CA ALA A 51 -12.28 -13.69 -7.74
C ALA A 51 -13.70 -14.24 -7.48
N GLU A 52 -13.84 -15.30 -6.68
CA GLU A 52 -15.11 -16.02 -6.51
C GLU A 52 -15.89 -15.59 -5.27
N ILE A 53 -15.22 -15.07 -4.24
CA ILE A 53 -15.85 -14.67 -2.96
C ILE A 53 -15.83 -13.16 -2.78
N ALA A 54 -14.66 -12.53 -2.85
CA ALA A 54 -14.54 -11.11 -2.53
C ALA A 54 -15.12 -10.20 -3.63
N GLN A 55 -14.79 -10.47 -4.89
CA GLN A 55 -15.17 -9.58 -6.01
C GLN A 55 -16.68 -9.46 -6.24
N PRO A 56 -17.48 -10.54 -6.18
CA PRO A 56 -18.93 -10.45 -6.36
C PRO A 56 -19.61 -9.49 -5.37
N LEU A 57 -19.00 -9.26 -4.20
CA LEU A 57 -19.49 -8.38 -3.14
C LEU A 57 -19.04 -6.92 -3.30
N ASN A 58 -18.17 -6.59 -4.25
CA ASN A 58 -17.59 -5.25 -4.35
C ASN A 58 -18.64 -4.18 -4.67
N ARG A 59 -19.56 -4.49 -5.59
CA ARG A 59 -20.62 -3.54 -6.00
C ARG A 59 -21.70 -3.40 -4.94
N SER A 60 -22.22 -4.52 -4.42
CA SER A 60 -23.24 -4.48 -3.35
C SER A 60 -22.68 -3.80 -2.10
N GLY A 61 -21.40 -4.01 -1.80
CA GLY A 61 -20.70 -3.33 -0.71
C GLY A 61 -20.71 -1.80 -0.83
N ASP A 62 -20.57 -1.24 -2.03
CA ASP A 62 -20.71 0.21 -2.28
C ASP A 62 -22.16 0.70 -2.29
N GLU A 63 -23.09 -0.13 -2.76
CA GLU A 63 -24.52 0.19 -2.82
C GLU A 63 -25.16 0.25 -1.43
N GLU A 64 -24.83 -0.71 -0.57
CA GLU A 64 -25.36 -0.80 0.79
C GLU A 64 -24.59 0.10 1.76
N GLY A 65 -23.26 0.09 1.68
CA GLY A 65 -22.39 0.72 2.67
C GLY A 65 -22.55 0.14 4.09
N CYS A 66 -21.83 0.70 5.05
CA CYS A 66 -22.00 0.36 6.47
C CYS A 66 -23.15 1.15 7.10
N ARG A 67 -23.86 0.52 8.05
CA ARG A 67 -24.97 1.13 8.80
C ARG A 67 -24.70 1.13 10.30
N LEU A 68 -25.10 2.20 10.99
CA LEU A 68 -25.01 2.34 12.45
C LEU A 68 -26.42 2.27 13.03
N GLU A 69 -26.72 1.22 13.77
CA GLU A 69 -28.03 0.99 14.39
C GLU A 69 -27.86 0.63 15.86
N ASN A 70 -28.54 1.35 16.75
CA ASN A 70 -28.51 1.10 18.19
C ASN A 70 -27.08 0.99 18.79
N GLY A 71 -26.15 1.81 18.26
CA GLY A 71 -24.75 1.81 18.71
C GLY A 71 -23.91 0.63 18.21
N GLN A 72 -24.40 -0.14 17.23
CA GLN A 72 -23.68 -1.22 16.56
C GLN A 72 -23.51 -0.90 15.07
N VAL A 73 -22.31 -1.15 14.55
CA VAL A 73 -22.02 -1.02 13.13
C VAL A 73 -22.19 -2.36 12.45
N PHE A 74 -22.98 -2.39 11.38
CA PHE A 74 -23.15 -3.54 10.51
C PHE A 74 -22.50 -3.28 9.15
N THR A 75 -21.78 -4.28 8.66
CA THR A 75 -21.17 -4.26 7.34
C THR A 75 -22.19 -4.64 6.25
N PRO A 76 -21.87 -4.42 4.95
CA PRO A 76 -22.73 -4.84 3.86
C PRO A 76 -23.06 -6.33 3.89
N SER A 77 -24.20 -6.69 3.31
CA SER A 77 -24.64 -8.07 3.19
C SER A 77 -23.59 -8.92 2.46
N GLY A 78 -23.36 -10.13 2.98
CA GLY A 78 -22.36 -11.06 2.47
C GLY A 78 -20.93 -10.84 2.99
N PHE A 79 -20.57 -9.66 3.52
CA PHE A 79 -19.25 -9.46 4.12
C PHE A 79 -18.98 -10.37 5.32
N PRO A 80 -19.94 -10.62 6.26
CA PRO A 80 -19.72 -11.57 7.35
C PRO A 80 -19.41 -12.99 6.87
N ASP A 81 -20.13 -13.49 5.86
CA ASP A 81 -19.90 -14.83 5.30
C ASP A 81 -18.57 -14.92 4.54
N ALA A 82 -18.22 -13.87 3.77
CA ALA A 82 -16.92 -13.77 3.14
C ALA A 82 -15.78 -13.75 4.16
N TYR A 83 -15.93 -12.97 5.24
CA TYR A 83 -14.93 -12.94 6.30
C TYR A 83 -14.81 -14.27 7.05
N LYS A 84 -15.93 -14.96 7.27
CA LYS A 84 -15.90 -16.31 7.83
C LYS A 84 -15.11 -17.26 6.92
N ALA A 85 -15.38 -17.25 5.61
CA ALA A 85 -14.60 -18.03 4.64
C ALA A 85 -13.12 -17.59 4.61
N PHE A 86 -12.83 -16.31 4.82
CA PHE A 86 -11.47 -15.79 4.95
C PHE A 86 -10.74 -16.43 6.14
N VAL A 87 -11.39 -16.46 7.30
CA VAL A 87 -10.85 -17.09 8.52
C VAL A 87 -10.70 -18.60 8.36
N GLU A 88 -11.71 -19.29 7.82
CA GLU A 88 -11.69 -20.75 7.61
C GLU A 88 -10.61 -21.18 6.61
N GLY A 89 -10.24 -20.32 5.66
CA GLY A 89 -9.11 -20.52 4.75
C GLY A 89 -7.73 -20.29 5.37
N GLY A 90 -7.65 -19.87 6.63
CA GLY A 90 -6.40 -19.59 7.33
C GLY A 90 -5.71 -18.29 6.88
N TRP A 91 -6.38 -17.47 6.08
CA TRP A 91 -5.84 -16.26 5.49
C TRP A 91 -5.39 -15.16 6.47
N PRO A 92 -6.02 -14.96 7.65
CA PRO A 92 -5.54 -13.99 8.64
C PRO A 92 -4.10 -14.27 9.09
N GLY A 93 -3.72 -15.55 9.20
CA GLY A 93 -2.42 -16.00 9.71
C GLY A 93 -1.32 -16.15 8.66
N LEU A 94 -1.57 -15.79 7.39
CA LEU A 94 -0.74 -16.21 6.24
C LEU A 94 0.76 -15.95 6.43
N ALA A 95 1.15 -14.71 6.75
CA ALA A 95 2.55 -14.33 6.94
C ALA A 95 2.95 -14.07 8.40
N HIS A 96 2.08 -14.40 9.36
CA HIS A 96 2.40 -14.28 10.78
C HIS A 96 3.32 -15.42 11.23
N GLU A 97 4.10 -15.14 12.27
CA GLU A 97 5.06 -16.10 12.83
C GLU A 97 4.35 -17.36 13.36
N PRO A 98 4.89 -18.56 13.12
CA PRO A 98 4.30 -19.80 13.63
C PRO A 98 4.12 -19.82 15.15
N GLU A 99 5.00 -19.16 15.90
CA GLU A 99 4.91 -19.04 17.37
C GLU A 99 3.67 -18.25 17.82
N LEU A 100 3.10 -17.42 16.95
CA LEU A 100 1.86 -16.69 17.18
C LEU A 100 0.63 -17.41 16.61
N GLY A 101 0.80 -18.60 16.02
CA GLY A 101 -0.26 -19.36 15.35
C GLY A 101 -0.42 -19.04 13.86
N GLY A 102 0.54 -18.33 13.25
CA GLY A 102 0.55 -18.06 11.81
C GLY A 102 1.12 -19.20 10.98
N GLN A 103 1.11 -19.05 9.66
CA GLN A 103 1.63 -20.04 8.72
C GLN A 103 3.12 -19.82 8.37
N GLY A 104 3.69 -18.67 8.74
CA GLY A 104 5.10 -18.35 8.50
C GLY A 104 5.46 -18.13 7.03
N LEU A 105 4.50 -17.91 6.13
CA LEU A 105 4.81 -17.65 4.72
C LEU A 105 5.48 -16.28 4.54
N PRO A 106 6.31 -16.10 3.49
CA PRO A 106 6.98 -14.84 3.23
C PRO A 106 6.00 -13.69 2.97
N ARG A 107 6.37 -12.48 3.40
CA ARG A 107 5.64 -11.22 3.20
C ARG A 107 5.26 -10.96 1.75
N ILE A 108 6.02 -11.45 0.76
CA ILE A 108 5.66 -11.31 -0.65
C ILE A 108 4.38 -12.08 -1.01
N ALA A 109 4.11 -13.22 -0.39
CA ALA A 109 2.85 -13.95 -0.57
C ALA A 109 1.67 -13.14 -0.03
N GLN A 110 1.84 -12.56 1.16
CA GLN A 110 0.85 -11.65 1.74
C GLN A 110 0.64 -10.41 0.87
N LEU A 111 1.72 -9.79 0.39
CA LEU A 111 1.67 -8.62 -0.47
C LEU A 111 0.85 -8.86 -1.74
N PHE A 112 1.09 -9.98 -2.43
CA PHE A 112 0.36 -10.34 -3.62
C PHE A 112 -1.09 -10.68 -3.34
N PHE A 113 -1.39 -11.30 -2.19
CA PHE A 113 -2.78 -11.49 -1.81
C PHE A 113 -3.49 -10.17 -1.47
N ASP A 114 -2.81 -9.24 -0.80
CA ASP A 114 -3.33 -7.90 -0.54
C ASP A 114 -3.63 -7.14 -1.85
N GLU A 115 -2.79 -7.31 -2.87
CA GLU A 115 -3.04 -6.79 -4.21
C GLU A 115 -4.33 -7.37 -4.79
N MET A 116 -4.52 -8.69 -4.66
CA MET A 116 -5.73 -9.37 -5.14
C MET A 116 -6.98 -8.89 -4.43
N LEU A 117 -6.95 -8.76 -3.10
CA LEU A 117 -8.07 -8.23 -2.33
C LEU A 117 -8.35 -6.78 -2.68
N SER A 118 -7.32 -5.96 -2.89
CA SER A 118 -7.48 -4.55 -3.27
C SER A 118 -8.11 -4.37 -4.66
N GLY A 119 -7.80 -5.29 -5.59
CA GLY A 119 -8.45 -5.32 -6.91
C GLY A 119 -9.85 -5.94 -6.88
N ALA A 120 -10.06 -7.00 -6.09
CA ALA A 120 -11.34 -7.68 -6.01
C ALA A 120 -12.38 -6.86 -5.22
N ASN A 121 -12.06 -6.42 -4.01
CA ASN A 121 -12.94 -5.68 -3.12
C ASN A 121 -12.13 -4.85 -2.13
N PHE A 122 -11.82 -3.62 -2.53
CA PHE A 122 -11.01 -2.67 -1.77
C PHE A 122 -11.56 -2.45 -0.35
N SER A 123 -12.88 -2.30 -0.22
CA SER A 123 -13.54 -2.07 1.07
C SER A 123 -13.34 -3.24 2.04
N PHE A 124 -13.53 -4.46 1.54
CA PHE A 124 -13.35 -5.69 2.32
C PHE A 124 -11.88 -5.87 2.74
N GLY A 125 -10.93 -5.67 1.82
CA GLY A 125 -9.50 -5.86 2.07
C GLY A 125 -8.92 -5.00 3.20
N LEU A 126 -9.56 -3.86 3.54
CA LEU A 126 -9.12 -3.00 4.64
C LEU A 126 -9.25 -3.66 6.01
N TYR A 127 -10.27 -4.48 6.24
CA TYR A 127 -10.51 -5.12 7.55
C TYR A 127 -9.36 -6.04 8.00
N PRO A 128 -8.98 -7.08 7.22
CA PRO A 128 -7.83 -7.91 7.57
C PRO A 128 -6.51 -7.14 7.47
N GLY A 129 -6.37 -6.21 6.52
CA GLY A 129 -5.15 -5.40 6.36
C GLY A 129 -4.80 -4.57 7.60
N LEU A 130 -5.77 -3.83 8.15
CA LEU A 130 -5.58 -3.03 9.36
C LEU A 130 -5.32 -3.89 10.60
N THR A 131 -5.95 -5.07 10.67
CA THR A 131 -5.75 -6.02 11.76
C THR A 131 -4.30 -6.48 11.83
N ARG A 132 -3.66 -6.73 10.68
CA ARG A 132 -2.24 -7.10 10.60
C ARG A 132 -1.32 -6.01 11.16
N GLY A 133 -1.56 -4.75 10.83
CA GLY A 133 -0.81 -3.63 11.39
C GLY A 133 -0.91 -3.54 12.92
N ALA A 134 -2.10 -3.80 13.46
CA ALA A 134 -2.31 -3.87 14.91
C ALA A 134 -1.57 -5.06 15.55
N ILE A 135 -1.60 -6.24 14.92
CA ILE A 135 -0.82 -7.42 15.35
C ILE A 135 0.67 -7.09 15.40
N GLU A 136 1.22 -6.47 14.35
CA GLU A 136 2.65 -6.12 14.27
C GLU A 136 3.07 -5.15 15.38
N ALA A 137 2.24 -4.15 15.70
CA ALA A 137 2.49 -3.22 16.80
C ALA A 137 2.46 -3.93 18.17
N ILE A 138 1.48 -4.80 18.41
CA ILE A 138 1.34 -5.53 19.69
C ILE A 138 2.49 -6.52 19.85
N ALA A 139 2.80 -7.31 18.82
CA ALA A 139 3.86 -8.32 18.84
C ALA A 139 5.23 -7.72 19.19
N ARG A 140 5.52 -6.51 18.69
CA ARG A 140 6.79 -5.82 18.94
C ARG A 140 6.87 -5.12 20.27
N HIS A 141 5.79 -4.45 20.70
CA HIS A 141 5.88 -3.46 21.78
C HIS A 141 5.10 -3.81 23.03
N ALA A 142 4.09 -4.67 22.95
CA ALA A 142 3.34 -5.05 24.15
C ALA A 142 4.20 -5.91 25.08
N ASP A 143 3.81 -6.02 26.35
CA ASP A 143 4.40 -7.01 27.26
C ASP A 143 3.91 -8.43 26.95
N ASP A 144 4.57 -9.44 27.52
CA ASP A 144 4.24 -10.85 27.25
C ASP A 144 2.82 -11.24 27.69
N ALA A 145 2.29 -10.59 28.73
CA ALA A 145 0.93 -10.85 29.21
C ALA A 145 -0.12 -10.37 28.20
N LEU A 146 0.06 -9.18 27.63
CA LEU A 146 -0.77 -8.65 26.56
C LEU A 146 -0.63 -9.47 25.28
N LYS A 147 0.60 -9.85 24.89
CA LYS A 147 0.82 -10.71 23.71
C LYS A 147 0.04 -12.02 23.85
N ALA A 148 0.21 -12.71 24.98
CA ALA A 148 -0.47 -13.98 25.24
C ALA A 148 -2.01 -13.84 25.27
N ALA A 149 -2.53 -12.71 25.78
CA ALA A 149 -3.96 -12.49 25.91
C ALA A 149 -4.67 -12.14 24.58
N TYR A 150 -3.98 -11.42 23.68
CA TYR A 150 -4.62 -10.81 22.50
C TYR A 150 -4.15 -11.40 21.16
N LEU A 151 -2.85 -11.69 20.98
CA LEU A 151 -2.32 -12.06 19.66
C LEU A 151 -2.91 -13.35 19.08
N PRO A 152 -3.05 -14.47 19.83
CA PRO A 152 -3.54 -15.72 19.23
C PRO A 152 -4.90 -15.56 18.53
N LYS A 153 -5.85 -14.86 19.17
CA LYS A 153 -7.19 -14.64 18.61
C LYS A 153 -7.19 -13.67 17.43
N MET A 154 -6.23 -12.74 17.40
CA MET A 154 -6.08 -11.82 16.28
C MET A 154 -5.45 -12.52 15.06
N VAL A 155 -4.44 -13.36 15.28
CA VAL A 155 -3.80 -14.17 14.23
C VAL A 155 -4.75 -15.24 13.68
N GLU A 156 -5.60 -15.83 14.52
CA GLU A 156 -6.71 -16.68 14.09
C GLU A 156 -7.79 -15.93 13.31
N GLY A 157 -7.83 -14.59 13.38
CA GLY A 157 -8.86 -13.75 12.75
C GLY A 157 -10.20 -13.71 13.50
N ARG A 158 -10.30 -14.27 14.71
CA ARG A 158 -11.52 -14.13 15.53
C ARG A 158 -11.69 -12.71 16.08
N TRP A 159 -10.57 -12.05 16.37
CA TRP A 159 -10.50 -10.66 16.81
C TRP A 159 -9.82 -9.81 15.74
N MET A 160 -10.31 -8.59 15.54
CA MET A 160 -9.71 -7.63 14.60
C MET A 160 -9.03 -6.48 15.31
N GLY A 161 -8.27 -5.67 14.56
CA GLY A 161 -7.58 -4.49 15.06
C GLY A 161 -8.05 -3.21 14.38
N ALA A 162 -7.99 -2.10 15.12
CA ALA A 162 -8.17 -0.75 14.56
C ALA A 162 -7.13 0.21 15.14
N MET A 163 -6.73 1.21 14.36
CA MET A 163 -5.76 2.23 14.79
C MET A 163 -6.49 3.56 15.05
N ALA A 164 -6.39 4.07 16.28
CA ALA A 164 -7.13 5.25 16.73
C ALA A 164 -6.22 6.43 17.09
N LEU A 165 -5.82 7.18 16.07
CA LEU A 165 -4.83 8.27 16.17
C LEU A 165 -5.49 9.65 16.15
N THR A 166 -6.19 9.96 15.05
CA THR A 166 -6.64 11.29 14.65
C THR A 166 -7.77 11.82 15.52
N GLU A 167 -7.72 13.12 15.80
CA GLU A 167 -8.80 13.88 16.45
C GLU A 167 -9.28 15.00 15.52
N SER A 168 -10.46 15.56 15.76
CA SER A 168 -11.07 16.60 14.90
C SER A 168 -10.19 17.84 14.67
N HIS A 169 -9.26 18.10 15.56
CA HIS A 169 -8.31 19.21 15.51
C HIS A 169 -6.86 18.76 15.32
N ALA A 170 -6.61 17.46 15.14
CA ALA A 170 -5.26 16.87 15.06
C ALA A 170 -5.22 15.72 14.03
N GLY A 171 -4.81 16.06 12.80
CA GLY A 171 -4.53 15.13 11.69
C GLY A 171 -3.03 14.90 11.53
N THR A 172 -2.41 15.59 10.57
CA THR A 172 -0.95 15.54 10.34
C THR A 172 -0.14 15.93 11.58
N ASP A 173 -0.61 16.93 12.34
CA ASP A 173 0.01 17.34 13.61
C ASP A 173 -0.60 16.60 14.80
N LEU A 174 -0.13 15.36 15.02
CA LEU A 174 -0.48 14.56 16.19
C LEU A 174 0.06 15.16 17.50
N GLY A 175 0.89 16.20 17.47
CA GLY A 175 1.33 16.87 18.70
C GLY A 175 0.18 17.52 19.49
N LEU A 176 -0.94 17.78 18.81
CA LEU A 176 -2.11 18.49 19.33
C LEU A 176 -3.15 17.58 20.00
N LEU A 177 -2.92 16.26 20.06
CA LEU A 177 -3.89 15.31 20.66
C LEU A 177 -4.28 15.71 22.09
N ARG A 178 -5.57 15.53 22.41
CA ARG A 178 -6.15 15.82 23.74
C ARG A 178 -6.67 14.58 24.45
N ALA A 179 -6.84 13.45 23.75
CA ALA A 179 -7.19 12.20 24.40
C ALA A 179 -6.19 11.88 25.53
N LYS A 180 -6.71 11.45 26.68
CA LYS A 180 -5.94 11.23 27.91
C LYS A 180 -6.09 9.79 28.39
N ALA A 181 -5.10 9.31 29.12
CA ALA A 181 -5.10 8.01 29.77
C ALA A 181 -4.65 8.15 31.22
N GLU A 182 -5.56 7.98 32.17
CA GLU A 182 -5.29 8.12 33.60
C GLU A 182 -4.97 6.74 34.21
N PRO A 183 -3.85 6.56 34.94
CA PRO A 183 -3.51 5.28 35.54
C PRO A 183 -4.49 4.89 36.66
N LEU A 184 -4.84 3.60 36.74
CA LEU A 184 -5.70 3.03 37.79
C LEU A 184 -4.93 2.40 38.95
N GLY A 185 -3.61 2.27 38.84
CA GLY A 185 -2.73 1.72 39.88
C GLY A 185 -2.46 0.22 39.80
N ASP A 186 -3.12 -0.50 38.88
CA ASP A 186 -2.98 -1.95 38.69
C ASP A 186 -2.51 -2.33 37.27
N GLY A 187 -1.80 -1.41 36.61
CA GLY A 187 -1.36 -1.54 35.21
C GLY A 187 -2.42 -1.18 34.17
N ARG A 188 -3.68 -0.96 34.59
CA ARG A 188 -4.75 -0.47 33.70
C ARG A 188 -4.79 1.04 33.65
N TYR A 189 -5.31 1.55 32.55
CA TYR A 189 -5.54 2.97 32.30
C TYR A 189 -7.00 3.23 31.96
N ARG A 190 -7.49 4.38 32.40
CA ARG A 190 -8.77 4.95 32.00
C ARG A 190 -8.54 5.92 30.85
N VAL A 191 -8.90 5.51 29.64
CA VAL A 191 -8.76 6.28 28.41
C VAL A 191 -10.02 7.11 28.16
N THR A 192 -9.86 8.43 27.99
CA THR A 192 -10.94 9.36 27.70
C THR A 192 -10.59 10.27 26.52
N GLY A 193 -11.49 10.35 25.53
CA GLY A 193 -11.34 11.20 24.36
C GLY A 193 -12.20 10.76 23.19
N SER A 194 -12.14 11.50 22.10
CA SER A 194 -12.82 11.18 20.85
C SER A 194 -11.80 11.09 19.72
N LYS A 195 -11.94 10.09 18.85
CA LYS A 195 -11.10 9.87 17.67
C LYS A 195 -11.97 9.85 16.41
N ILE A 196 -11.46 10.36 15.30
CA ILE A 196 -12.20 10.42 14.04
C ILE A 196 -11.45 9.70 12.93
N PHE A 197 -12.18 9.33 11.88
CA PHE A 197 -11.63 8.63 10.72
C PHE A 197 -11.03 7.26 11.07
N ILE A 198 -11.64 6.56 12.04
CA ILE A 198 -11.15 5.24 12.46
C ILE A 198 -11.72 4.18 11.52
N SER A 199 -10.90 3.78 10.55
CA SER A 199 -11.19 2.65 9.67
C SER A 199 -11.33 1.37 10.47
N ALA A 200 -12.36 0.58 10.16
CA ALA A 200 -12.75 -0.62 10.90
C ALA A 200 -12.97 -0.38 12.42
N GLY A 201 -13.29 0.86 12.82
CA GLY A 201 -13.46 1.22 14.25
C GLY A 201 -14.63 0.50 14.95
N ASP A 202 -15.60 -0.01 14.21
CA ASP A 202 -16.55 -1.01 14.69
C ASP A 202 -17.14 -1.77 13.50
N HIS A 203 -17.54 -3.03 13.72
CA HIS A 203 -18.20 -3.88 12.73
C HIS A 203 -18.72 -5.18 13.38
N ASP A 204 -19.44 -5.97 12.59
CA ASP A 204 -20.02 -7.29 12.94
C ASP A 204 -19.21 -8.49 12.40
N LEU A 205 -18.08 -8.26 11.73
CA LEU A 205 -17.24 -9.35 11.18
C LEU A 205 -16.51 -10.20 12.23
N ALA A 206 -16.23 -9.65 13.42
CA ALA A 206 -15.35 -10.28 14.42
C ALA A 206 -15.97 -10.22 15.82
N GLU A 207 -15.57 -11.18 16.68
CA GLU A 207 -16.08 -11.27 18.06
C GLU A 207 -15.65 -10.09 18.93
N ASN A 208 -14.46 -9.53 18.64
CA ASN A 208 -13.89 -8.39 19.36
C ASN A 208 -13.04 -7.55 18.42
N ILE A 209 -12.84 -6.28 18.77
CA ILE A 209 -12.02 -5.34 18.00
C ILE A 209 -11.07 -4.65 18.97
N ILE A 210 -9.77 -4.72 18.69
CA ILE A 210 -8.70 -4.26 19.57
C ILE A 210 -8.19 -2.92 19.03
N HIS A 211 -8.52 -1.83 19.73
CA HIS A 211 -8.12 -0.50 19.31
C HIS A 211 -6.73 -0.18 19.87
N LEU A 212 -5.84 0.27 19.00
CA LEU A 212 -4.58 0.89 19.39
C LEU A 212 -4.76 2.40 19.41
N VAL A 213 -4.94 2.97 20.60
CA VAL A 213 -5.33 4.36 20.84
C VAL A 213 -4.13 5.20 21.25
N LEU A 214 -3.90 6.31 20.53
CA LEU A 214 -2.94 7.31 20.99
C LEU A 214 -3.57 8.25 22.01
N ALA A 215 -2.96 8.35 23.19
CA ALA A 215 -3.42 9.24 24.26
C ALA A 215 -2.24 9.75 25.09
N ARG A 216 -2.51 10.77 25.91
CA ARG A 216 -1.54 11.42 26.80
C ARG A 216 -1.72 10.97 28.24
N LEU A 217 -0.61 10.65 28.89
CA LEU A 217 -0.58 10.46 30.34
C LEU A 217 -0.69 11.83 31.06
N PRO A 218 -1.10 11.86 32.35
CA PRO A 218 -1.27 13.12 33.10
C PRO A 218 0.01 13.97 33.21
N ASP A 219 1.17 13.31 33.23
CA ASP A 219 2.51 13.88 33.32
C ASP A 219 3.18 14.08 31.94
N ALA A 220 2.44 13.87 30.85
CA ALA A 220 3.02 13.87 29.51
C ALA A 220 3.59 15.23 29.09
N PRO A 221 4.85 15.28 28.60
CA PRO A 221 5.41 16.51 28.04
C PRO A 221 4.59 16.99 26.82
N PRO A 222 4.64 18.28 26.45
CA PRO A 222 3.89 18.80 25.30
C PRO A 222 4.37 18.22 23.96
N GLY A 223 3.51 18.30 22.93
CA GLY A 223 3.79 17.83 21.57
C GLY A 223 3.92 16.31 21.41
N VAL A 224 4.53 15.88 20.30
CA VAL A 224 4.62 14.45 19.92
C VAL A 224 5.36 13.59 20.95
N LYS A 225 6.26 14.18 21.74
CA LYS A 225 7.07 13.49 22.75
C LYS A 225 6.28 13.02 23.96
N GLY A 226 5.03 13.45 24.15
CA GLY A 226 4.19 13.05 25.29
C GLY A 226 3.20 11.92 25.00
N ILE A 227 3.16 11.45 23.76
CA ILE A 227 2.12 10.53 23.29
C ILE A 227 2.47 9.09 23.63
N SER A 228 1.53 8.37 24.21
CA SER A 228 1.63 6.94 24.52
C SER A 228 0.60 6.14 23.72
N LEU A 229 0.84 4.85 23.56
CA LEU A 229 -0.02 3.92 22.82
C LEU A 229 -0.75 3.01 23.81
N PHE A 230 -2.06 2.83 23.64
CA PHE A 230 -2.87 1.99 24.51
C PHE A 230 -3.65 0.95 23.72
N LEU A 231 -3.64 -0.28 24.19
CA LEU A 231 -4.54 -1.34 23.74
C LEU A 231 -5.87 -1.19 24.49
N VAL A 232 -6.96 -0.98 23.74
CA VAL A 232 -8.32 -0.81 24.27
C VAL A 232 -9.27 -1.74 23.50
N PRO A 233 -9.70 -2.88 24.08
CA PRO A 233 -10.58 -3.81 23.39
C PRO A 233 -12.03 -3.32 23.42
N LYS A 234 -12.83 -3.61 22.37
CA LYS A 234 -14.27 -3.34 22.32
C LYS A 234 -15.00 -4.01 23.47
N HIS A 235 -14.64 -5.25 23.77
CA HIS A 235 -15.12 -6.05 24.89
C HIS A 235 -13.94 -6.44 25.78
N LEU A 236 -14.06 -6.16 27.09
CA LEU A 236 -13.06 -6.61 28.05
C LEU A 236 -13.06 -8.15 28.16
N PRO A 237 -11.91 -8.78 28.44
CA PRO A 237 -11.85 -10.23 28.62
C PRO A 237 -12.92 -10.74 29.61
N GLY A 238 -13.76 -11.68 29.16
CA GLY A 238 -14.84 -12.25 29.98
C GLY A 238 -16.09 -11.38 30.13
N SER A 239 -16.17 -10.23 29.45
CA SER A 239 -17.33 -9.34 29.44
C SER A 239 -17.92 -9.22 28.04
N THR A 240 -19.25 -9.13 27.96
CA THR A 240 -19.98 -8.78 26.72
C THR A 240 -20.30 -7.28 26.65
N GLY A 241 -20.04 -6.52 27.71
CA GLY A 241 -20.25 -5.08 27.75
C GLY A 241 -19.27 -4.35 26.82
N ARG A 242 -19.71 -3.23 26.24
CA ARG A 242 -18.87 -2.38 25.40
C ARG A 242 -17.98 -1.49 26.26
N ASN A 243 -16.70 -1.43 25.91
CA ASN A 243 -15.69 -0.60 26.55
C ASN A 243 -15.62 0.80 25.92
N PHE A 244 -16.08 0.95 24.67
CA PHE A 244 -16.20 2.21 23.93
C PHE A 244 -17.40 2.16 22.99
N TRP A 245 -17.80 3.32 22.46
CA TRP A 245 -18.96 3.43 21.59
C TRP A 245 -18.68 4.26 20.33
N VAL A 246 -19.48 4.02 19.29
CA VAL A 246 -19.38 4.69 17.98
C VAL A 246 -20.30 5.91 17.99
N GLY A 247 -19.72 7.09 17.77
CA GLY A 247 -20.47 8.34 17.67
C GLY A 247 -21.20 8.51 16.35
N ALA A 248 -20.53 8.18 15.25
CA ALA A 248 -21.07 8.29 13.90
C ALA A 248 -20.27 7.45 12.91
N LEU A 249 -20.85 7.20 11.73
CA LEU A 249 -20.16 6.73 10.53
C LEU A 249 -20.00 7.90 9.55
N GLU A 250 -18.83 7.99 8.93
CA GLU A 250 -18.54 9.00 7.91
C GLU A 250 -19.23 8.70 6.57
N HIS A 251 -19.75 9.75 5.92
CA HIS A 251 -20.32 9.67 4.58
C HIS A 251 -19.22 9.94 3.54
N LYS A 252 -18.72 8.86 2.91
CA LYS A 252 -17.51 8.91 2.08
C LYS A 252 -17.80 8.88 0.58
N MET A 253 -16.83 9.38 -0.20
CA MET A 253 -16.82 9.29 -1.67
C MET A 253 -16.83 7.82 -2.14
N GLY A 254 -15.91 7.01 -1.63
CA GLY A 254 -15.75 5.59 -1.95
C GLY A 254 -15.51 4.76 -0.68
N ILE A 255 -15.10 3.51 -0.87
CA ILE A 255 -14.86 2.49 0.16
C ILE A 255 -15.98 2.41 1.19
N LYS A 256 -17.23 2.48 0.72
CA LYS A 256 -18.41 2.62 1.60
C LYS A 256 -18.70 1.36 2.41
N GLY A 257 -18.27 0.21 1.92
CA GLY A 257 -18.33 -1.06 2.65
C GLY A 257 -17.28 -1.19 3.76
N SER A 258 -16.37 -0.22 3.90
CA SER A 258 -15.45 -0.12 5.03
C SER A 258 -15.99 0.91 6.03
N ALA A 259 -16.23 0.49 7.27
CA ALA A 259 -16.68 1.37 8.34
C ALA A 259 -15.60 2.40 8.69
N THR A 260 -15.96 3.67 8.67
CA THR A 260 -15.08 4.76 9.10
C THR A 260 -15.79 5.52 10.19
N CYS A 261 -15.26 5.42 11.41
CA CYS A 261 -16.01 5.74 12.61
C CYS A 261 -15.46 6.99 13.31
N VAL A 262 -16.37 7.75 13.91
CA VAL A 262 -16.07 8.58 15.08
C VAL A 262 -16.16 7.69 16.31
N MET A 263 -15.06 7.52 17.04
CA MET A 263 -14.95 6.66 18.22
C MET A 263 -14.88 7.48 19.49
N ASN A 264 -15.67 7.11 20.50
CA ASN A 264 -15.69 7.78 21.79
C ASN A 264 -15.26 6.82 22.90
N TYR A 265 -14.23 7.24 23.63
CA TYR A 265 -13.71 6.58 24.81
C TYR A 265 -14.13 7.41 26.01
N ASP A 266 -15.01 6.88 26.85
CA ASP A 266 -15.51 7.56 28.06
C ASP A 266 -15.10 6.78 29.30
N GLY A 267 -13.81 6.92 29.62
CA GLY A 267 -13.21 6.14 30.69
C GLY A 267 -13.05 4.66 30.35
N SER A 268 -12.84 4.36 29.07
CA SER A 268 -12.55 3.03 28.56
C SER A 268 -11.30 2.44 29.22
N ILE A 269 -11.34 1.15 29.54
CA ILE A 269 -10.20 0.47 30.14
C ILE A 269 -9.22 0.03 29.05
N GLY A 270 -7.95 0.38 29.22
CA GLY A 270 -6.87 -0.05 28.34
C GLY A 270 -5.57 -0.33 29.06
N TRP A 271 -4.59 -0.79 28.30
CA TRP A 271 -3.24 -1.13 28.76
C TRP A 271 -2.20 -0.44 27.90
N LEU A 272 -1.12 0.01 28.52
CA LEU A 272 0.01 0.62 27.81
C LEU A 272 0.66 -0.41 26.88
N VAL A 273 0.95 -0.01 25.65
CA VAL A 273 1.72 -0.80 24.68
C VAL A 273 3.07 -0.11 24.49
N GLY A 274 4.14 -0.80 24.85
CA GLY A 274 5.49 -0.24 24.89
C GLY A 274 5.73 0.67 26.09
N GLU A 275 6.62 1.63 25.90
CA GLU A 275 7.01 2.57 26.96
C GLU A 275 6.13 3.83 27.00
N ALA A 276 5.99 4.40 28.19
CA ALA A 276 5.34 5.69 28.38
C ALA A 276 5.98 6.76 27.50
N HIS A 277 5.14 7.56 26.83
CA HIS A 277 5.52 8.64 25.93
C HIS A 277 6.29 8.21 24.67
N LYS A 278 6.35 6.91 24.37
CA LYS A 278 6.94 6.34 23.15
C LYS A 278 5.91 5.79 22.18
N GLY A 279 4.64 6.18 22.31
CA GLY A 279 3.54 5.65 21.52
C GLY A 279 3.70 5.86 20.01
N LEU A 280 4.12 7.05 19.59
CA LEU A 280 4.40 7.29 18.17
C LEU A 280 5.59 6.46 17.66
N ALA A 281 6.63 6.28 18.46
CA ALA A 281 7.77 5.46 18.06
C ALA A 281 7.35 3.99 17.88
N ALA A 282 6.51 3.47 18.77
CA ALA A 282 5.91 2.15 18.61
C ALA A 282 5.12 2.06 17.29
N MET A 283 4.30 3.07 16.99
CA MET A 283 3.53 3.13 15.75
C MET A 283 4.39 3.27 14.48
N PHE A 284 5.56 3.91 14.56
CA PHE A 284 6.44 4.01 13.40
C PHE A 284 7.06 2.67 12.99
N THR A 285 7.05 1.66 13.86
CA THR A 285 7.67 0.37 13.53
C THR A 285 6.89 -0.41 12.46
N MET A 286 5.56 -0.32 12.40
CA MET A 286 4.77 -0.94 11.32
C MET A 286 4.60 -0.03 10.10
N MET A 287 5.09 1.21 10.15
CA MET A 287 4.84 2.22 9.12
C MET A 287 5.36 1.80 7.74
N ASN A 288 6.51 1.13 7.68
CA ASN A 288 7.05 0.64 6.40
C ASN A 288 6.12 -0.40 5.76
N ALA A 289 5.57 -1.32 6.55
CA ALA A 289 4.62 -2.33 6.09
C ALA A 289 3.29 -1.70 5.66
N GLU A 290 2.75 -0.77 6.46
CA GLU A 290 1.50 -0.05 6.14
C GLU A 290 1.62 0.82 4.88
N ARG A 291 2.74 1.52 4.70
CA ARG A 291 3.01 2.31 3.49
C ARG A 291 3.09 1.43 2.24
N LEU A 292 3.73 0.27 2.36
CA LEU A 292 3.78 -0.71 1.28
C LEU A 292 2.37 -1.24 0.96
N PHE A 293 1.61 -1.63 1.99
CA PHE A 293 0.22 -2.07 1.85
C PHE A 293 -0.67 -1.03 1.14
N VAL A 294 -0.58 0.23 1.53
CA VAL A 294 -1.32 1.32 0.89
C VAL A 294 -0.88 1.55 -0.56
N GLY A 295 0.42 1.42 -0.87
CA GLY A 295 0.87 1.44 -2.26
C GLY A 295 0.27 0.30 -3.09
N ILE A 296 0.20 -0.90 -2.52
CA ILE A 296 -0.42 -2.08 -3.16
C ILE A 296 -1.90 -1.90 -3.42
N GLN A 297 -2.62 -1.16 -2.58
CA GLN A 297 -4.01 -0.82 -2.84
C GLN A 297 -4.18 -0.04 -4.15
N GLY A 298 -3.29 0.93 -4.41
CA GLY A 298 -3.25 1.68 -5.67
C GLY A 298 -2.91 0.78 -6.87
N LEU A 299 -2.03 -0.20 -6.68
CA LEU A 299 -1.69 -1.19 -7.70
C LEU A 299 -2.87 -2.13 -8.02
N GLY A 300 -3.49 -2.73 -7.01
CA GLY A 300 -4.57 -3.70 -7.17
C GLY A 300 -5.81 -3.10 -7.83
N ILE A 301 -6.18 -1.86 -7.45
CA ILE A 301 -7.33 -1.19 -8.07
C ILE A 301 -7.05 -0.77 -9.53
N ALA A 302 -5.80 -0.45 -9.86
CA ALA A 302 -5.39 -0.21 -11.24
C ALA A 302 -5.49 -1.48 -12.10
N GLU A 303 -5.12 -2.63 -11.54
CA GLU A 303 -5.18 -3.94 -12.20
C GLU A 303 -6.62 -4.31 -12.57
N VAL A 304 -7.57 -4.26 -11.63
CA VAL A 304 -8.97 -4.58 -11.94
C VAL A 304 -9.57 -3.59 -12.95
N ALA A 305 -9.24 -2.30 -12.84
CA ALA A 305 -9.72 -1.30 -13.78
C ALA A 305 -9.16 -1.55 -15.19
N TYR A 306 -7.89 -1.94 -15.30
CA TYR A 306 -7.25 -2.35 -16.55
C TYR A 306 -7.94 -3.53 -17.21
N GLN A 307 -8.20 -4.60 -16.45
CA GLN A 307 -8.82 -5.82 -16.97
C GLN A 307 -10.18 -5.52 -17.61
N ASN A 308 -11.01 -4.73 -16.93
CA ASN A 308 -12.34 -4.36 -17.41
C ASN A 308 -12.28 -3.40 -18.61
N ALA A 309 -11.36 -2.42 -18.60
CA ALA A 309 -11.15 -1.53 -19.73
C ALA A 309 -10.63 -2.26 -20.98
N LEU A 310 -9.71 -3.22 -20.81
CA LEU A 310 -9.20 -4.03 -21.90
C LEU A 310 -10.29 -4.92 -22.50
N ALA A 311 -11.07 -5.59 -21.66
CA ALA A 311 -12.19 -6.42 -22.10
C ALA A 311 -13.20 -5.60 -22.91
N TYR A 312 -13.62 -4.45 -22.38
CA TYR A 312 -14.54 -3.54 -23.07
C TYR A 312 -13.95 -3.04 -24.42
N ALA A 313 -12.66 -2.68 -24.44
CA ALA A 313 -12.02 -2.19 -25.66
C ALA A 313 -11.93 -3.22 -26.79
N ARG A 314 -11.88 -4.51 -26.44
CA ARG A 314 -11.85 -5.62 -27.41
C ARG A 314 -13.20 -5.87 -28.08
N GLU A 315 -14.30 -5.48 -27.45
CA GLU A 315 -15.66 -5.78 -27.92
C GLU A 315 -16.40 -4.56 -28.45
N ARG A 316 -16.19 -3.38 -27.86
CA ARG A 316 -16.92 -2.16 -28.23
C ARG A 316 -16.56 -1.71 -29.64
N LEU A 317 -17.51 -1.78 -30.56
CA LEU A 317 -17.35 -1.29 -31.94
C LEU A 317 -17.64 0.21 -32.03
N GLN A 318 -16.66 1.01 -32.47
CA GLN A 318 -16.88 2.44 -32.76
C GLN A 318 -15.75 3.01 -33.62
N GLY A 319 -16.11 3.78 -34.65
CA GLY A 319 -15.14 4.35 -35.58
C GLY A 319 -14.48 3.28 -36.46
N ARG A 320 -13.42 3.65 -37.17
CA ARG A 320 -12.72 2.76 -38.11
C ARG A 320 -11.22 2.85 -37.89
N GLY A 321 -10.54 1.72 -37.89
CA GLY A 321 -9.10 1.60 -37.98
C GLY A 321 -8.61 1.80 -39.41
N ALA A 322 -7.28 1.90 -39.56
CA ALA A 322 -6.65 2.08 -40.85
C ALA A 322 -7.00 0.91 -41.80
N GLY A 323 -7.62 1.23 -42.94
CA GLY A 323 -7.96 0.25 -43.99
C GLY A 323 -9.26 -0.53 -43.75
N SER A 324 -10.00 -0.31 -42.66
CA SER A 324 -11.24 -1.03 -42.39
C SER A 324 -12.44 -0.47 -43.18
N ARG A 325 -13.31 -1.37 -43.64
CA ARG A 325 -14.56 -1.04 -44.36
C ARG A 325 -15.77 -0.92 -43.42
N GLY A 326 -15.65 -1.39 -42.18
CA GLY A 326 -16.72 -1.42 -41.17
C GLY A 326 -16.26 -0.86 -39.82
N PRO A 327 -17.13 -0.83 -38.79
CA PRO A 327 -16.75 -0.40 -37.47
C PRO A 327 -15.85 -1.44 -36.79
N ASP A 328 -14.75 -0.99 -36.19
CA ASP A 328 -13.78 -1.86 -35.51
C ASP A 328 -13.91 -1.75 -33.98
N PRO A 329 -13.42 -2.76 -33.22
CA PRO A 329 -13.21 -2.64 -31.80
C PRO A 329 -12.36 -1.42 -31.45
N ILE A 330 -12.73 -0.65 -30.43
CA ILE A 330 -12.02 0.59 -30.08
C ILE A 330 -10.55 0.38 -29.73
N LEU A 331 -10.13 -0.85 -29.41
CA LEU A 331 -8.73 -1.23 -29.24
C LEU A 331 -7.85 -0.93 -30.46
N VAL A 332 -8.39 -0.78 -31.68
CA VAL A 332 -7.59 -0.38 -32.84
C VAL A 332 -7.10 1.08 -32.75
N HIS A 333 -7.77 1.92 -31.95
CA HIS A 333 -7.46 3.35 -31.87
C HIS A 333 -6.20 3.61 -31.03
N PRO A 334 -5.25 4.42 -31.54
CA PRO A 334 -3.98 4.66 -30.84
C PRO A 334 -4.12 5.22 -29.43
N ASP A 335 -5.09 6.09 -29.18
CA ASP A 335 -5.29 6.69 -27.86
C ASP A 335 -5.81 5.68 -26.82
N ILE A 336 -6.74 4.79 -27.23
CA ILE A 336 -7.19 3.67 -26.39
C ILE A 336 -6.01 2.76 -26.04
N ARG A 337 -5.17 2.42 -27.03
CA ARG A 337 -3.95 1.63 -26.80
C ARG A 337 -2.99 2.33 -25.85
N LYS A 338 -2.80 3.65 -26.00
CA LYS A 338 -1.95 4.45 -25.12
C LYS A 338 -2.45 4.39 -23.68
N MET A 339 -3.74 4.60 -23.42
CA MET A 339 -4.31 4.51 -22.08
C MET A 339 -4.10 3.11 -21.48
N LEU A 340 -4.45 2.05 -22.20
CA LEU A 340 -4.29 0.67 -21.75
C LEU A 340 -2.81 0.30 -21.51
N LEU A 341 -1.90 0.74 -22.38
CA LEU A 341 -0.46 0.51 -22.21
C LEU A 341 0.11 1.29 -21.02
N SER A 342 -0.37 2.51 -20.74
CA SER A 342 0.04 3.26 -19.55
C SER A 342 -0.32 2.53 -18.27
N ILE A 343 -1.54 2.00 -18.17
CA ILE A 343 -1.96 1.24 -16.99
C ILE A 343 -1.16 -0.06 -16.87
N ARG A 344 -0.98 -0.81 -17.97
CA ARG A 344 -0.17 -2.04 -17.98
C ARG A 344 1.30 -1.78 -17.62
N ALA A 345 1.84 -0.66 -18.09
CA ALA A 345 3.21 -0.25 -17.80
C ALA A 345 3.43 0.03 -16.31
N PHE A 346 2.45 0.64 -15.65
CA PHE A 346 2.48 0.83 -14.19
C PHE A 346 2.28 -0.50 -13.46
N THR A 347 1.21 -1.24 -13.74
CA THR A 347 0.83 -2.42 -12.95
C THR A 347 1.94 -3.48 -12.90
N GLN A 348 2.55 -3.82 -14.05
CA GLN A 348 3.58 -4.86 -14.08
C GLN A 348 4.89 -4.45 -13.41
N ALA A 349 5.38 -3.22 -13.64
CA ALA A 349 6.60 -2.76 -12.97
C ALA A 349 6.38 -2.41 -11.50
N GLY A 350 5.19 -1.93 -11.14
CA GLY A 350 4.80 -1.66 -9.76
C GLY A 350 4.79 -2.94 -8.94
N ARG A 351 4.18 -4.01 -9.48
CA ARG A 351 4.19 -5.34 -8.87
C ARG A 351 5.60 -5.88 -8.66
N ALA A 352 6.47 -5.74 -9.66
CA ALA A 352 7.88 -6.13 -9.56
C ALA A 352 8.61 -5.37 -8.46
N LEU A 353 8.46 -4.04 -8.41
CA LEU A 353 9.13 -3.20 -7.41
C LEU A 353 8.64 -3.50 -5.99
N ALA A 354 7.33 -3.64 -5.79
CA ALA A 354 6.77 -3.94 -4.49
C ALA A 354 7.14 -5.35 -4.01
N GLY A 355 7.13 -6.34 -4.91
CA GLY A 355 7.62 -7.69 -4.61
C GLY A 355 9.10 -7.69 -4.19
N TRP A 356 9.94 -6.93 -4.90
CA TRP A 356 11.34 -6.75 -4.52
C TRP A 356 11.49 -6.12 -3.13
N VAL A 357 10.72 -5.06 -2.82
CA VAL A 357 10.74 -4.43 -1.49
C VAL A 357 10.25 -5.39 -0.40
N ALA A 358 9.25 -6.23 -0.67
CA ALA A 358 8.81 -7.24 0.30
C ALA A 358 9.90 -8.27 0.60
N LEU A 359 10.71 -8.66 -0.38
CA LEU A 359 11.88 -9.52 -0.15
C LEU A 359 12.99 -8.79 0.62
N GLU A 360 13.20 -7.49 0.40
CA GLU A 360 14.12 -6.71 1.24
C GLU A 360 13.62 -6.58 2.68
N MET A 361 12.30 -6.50 2.91
CA MET A 361 11.74 -6.56 4.27
C MET A 361 12.03 -7.90 4.96
N GLU A 362 12.04 -9.00 4.21
CA GLU A 362 12.42 -10.31 4.73
C GLU A 362 13.90 -10.35 5.15
N LYS A 363 14.79 -9.82 4.30
CA LYS A 363 16.21 -9.70 4.61
C LYS A 363 16.44 -8.81 5.84
N ALA A 364 15.79 -7.64 5.88
CA ALA A 364 15.86 -6.71 7.01
C ALA A 364 15.47 -7.37 8.34
N ALA A 365 14.43 -8.21 8.33
CA ALA A 365 13.95 -8.89 9.52
C ALA A 365 14.81 -10.09 9.94
N ARG A 366 15.21 -10.94 8.98
CA ARG A 366 15.64 -12.32 9.30
C ARG A 366 17.04 -12.71 8.81
N HIS A 367 17.68 -11.95 7.93
CA HIS A 367 18.97 -12.36 7.34
C HIS A 367 20.03 -12.67 8.43
N PRO A 368 20.86 -13.72 8.33
CA PRO A 368 21.81 -14.06 9.41
C PRO A 368 22.85 -12.95 9.66
N GLU A 369 23.24 -12.21 8.62
CA GLU A 369 24.22 -11.12 8.72
C GLU A 369 23.56 -9.77 9.02
N LEU A 370 24.00 -9.12 10.11
CA LEU A 370 23.49 -7.81 10.54
C LEU A 370 23.72 -6.69 9.52
N ALA A 371 24.84 -6.74 8.78
CA ALA A 371 25.15 -5.75 7.76
C ALA A 371 24.12 -5.78 6.62
N VAL A 372 23.71 -6.98 6.19
CA VAL A 372 22.65 -7.16 5.18
C VAL A 372 21.31 -6.67 5.72
N ARG A 373 20.97 -6.96 6.99
CA ARG A 373 19.74 -6.44 7.61
C ARG A 373 19.67 -4.91 7.56
N ALA A 374 20.73 -4.24 8.00
CA ALA A 374 20.82 -2.79 7.99
C ALA A 374 20.77 -2.24 6.56
N GLN A 375 21.42 -2.92 5.61
CA GLN A 375 21.38 -2.54 4.20
C GLN A 375 19.96 -2.58 3.64
N SER A 376 19.25 -3.69 3.86
CA SER A 376 17.88 -3.89 3.39
C SER A 376 16.91 -2.93 4.08
N GLU A 377 17.04 -2.72 5.39
CA GLU A 377 16.19 -1.78 6.13
C GLU A 377 16.30 -0.35 5.60
N GLY A 378 17.51 0.09 5.25
CA GLY A 378 17.72 1.39 4.60
C GLY A 378 16.96 1.50 3.27
N LEU A 379 17.06 0.47 2.41
CA LEU A 379 16.39 0.45 1.10
C LEU A 379 14.86 0.42 1.23
N VAL A 380 14.33 -0.38 2.16
CA VAL A 380 12.90 -0.42 2.50
C VAL A 380 12.43 0.95 3.00
N SER A 381 13.18 1.56 3.91
CA SER A 381 12.86 2.88 4.47
C SER A 381 12.88 4.00 3.42
N LEU A 382 13.71 3.88 2.38
CA LEU A 382 13.78 4.82 1.25
C LEU A 382 12.59 4.64 0.29
N LEU A 383 12.25 3.40 -0.06
CA LEU A 383 11.31 3.10 -1.13
C LEU A 383 9.85 3.04 -0.69
N THR A 384 9.55 2.73 0.57
CA THR A 384 8.17 2.67 1.05
C THR A 384 7.38 3.99 0.89
N PRO A 385 7.92 5.20 1.17
CA PRO A 385 7.19 6.44 0.86
C PRO A 385 7.03 6.68 -0.65
N VAL A 386 8.02 6.29 -1.47
CA VAL A 386 7.94 6.37 -2.94
C VAL A 386 6.80 5.48 -3.45
N ILE A 387 6.76 4.22 -3.00
CA ILE A 387 5.71 3.26 -3.35
C ILE A 387 4.34 3.78 -2.91
N LYS A 388 4.19 4.15 -1.64
CA LYS A 388 2.92 4.66 -1.10
C LYS A 388 2.37 5.78 -1.96
N ALA A 389 3.14 6.85 -2.17
CA ALA A 389 2.62 8.01 -2.89
C ALA A 389 2.50 7.76 -4.39
N ALA A 390 3.54 7.24 -5.04
CA ALA A 390 3.51 7.09 -6.49
C ALA A 390 2.51 6.02 -6.94
N PHE A 391 2.36 4.90 -6.23
CA PHE A 391 1.44 3.85 -6.65
C PHE A 391 -0.01 4.27 -6.42
N THR A 392 -0.29 5.10 -5.42
CA THR A 392 -1.64 5.62 -5.20
C THR A 392 -2.00 6.73 -6.19
N ASP A 393 -1.04 7.58 -6.57
CA ASP A 393 -1.23 8.55 -7.67
C ASP A 393 -1.44 7.84 -9.02
N LEU A 394 -0.53 6.93 -9.38
CA LEU A 394 -0.61 6.15 -10.61
C LEU A 394 -1.85 5.24 -10.63
N GLY A 395 -2.24 4.70 -9.48
CA GLY A 395 -3.43 3.89 -9.32
C GLY A 395 -4.69 4.70 -9.60
N PHE A 396 -4.81 5.89 -9.02
CA PHE A 396 -5.92 6.80 -9.30
C PHE A 396 -5.94 7.23 -10.78
N GLU A 397 -4.80 7.68 -11.34
CA GLU A 397 -4.65 8.01 -12.76
C GLU A 397 -5.09 6.84 -13.67
N ALA A 398 -4.72 5.62 -13.31
CA ALA A 398 -5.08 4.41 -14.04
C ALA A 398 -6.59 4.15 -14.02
N THR A 399 -7.26 4.30 -12.87
CA THR A 399 -8.72 4.13 -12.79
C THR A 399 -9.47 5.16 -13.63
N VAL A 400 -8.99 6.41 -13.67
CA VAL A 400 -9.57 7.47 -14.52
C VAL A 400 -9.35 7.16 -16.01
N ALA A 401 -8.15 6.75 -16.41
CA ALA A 401 -7.87 6.35 -17.78
C ALA A 401 -8.70 5.11 -18.20
N ALA A 402 -8.85 4.13 -17.31
CA ALA A 402 -9.69 2.95 -17.54
C ALA A 402 -11.16 3.33 -17.68
N GLN A 403 -11.68 4.25 -16.86
CA GLN A 403 -13.03 4.80 -16.98
C GLN A 403 -13.21 5.49 -18.35
N GLN A 404 -12.22 6.27 -18.80
CA GLN A 404 -12.26 6.98 -20.07
C GLN A 404 -12.39 6.02 -21.27
N VAL A 405 -11.81 4.81 -21.21
CA VAL A 405 -11.95 3.78 -22.26
C VAL A 405 -13.41 3.39 -22.50
N PHE A 406 -14.26 3.45 -21.47
CA PHE A 406 -15.69 3.16 -21.60
C PHE A 406 -16.50 4.32 -22.23
N GLY A 407 -15.92 5.52 -22.34
CA GLY A 407 -16.66 6.72 -22.74
C GLY A 407 -17.83 7.00 -21.80
N GLY A 408 -19.01 7.33 -22.35
CA GLY A 408 -20.20 7.61 -21.53
C GLY A 408 -20.63 6.48 -20.60
N HIS A 409 -20.39 5.22 -20.98
CA HIS A 409 -20.68 4.07 -20.11
C HIS A 409 -19.80 4.06 -18.84
N GLY A 410 -18.59 4.63 -18.89
CA GLY A 410 -17.70 4.68 -17.73
C GLY A 410 -18.24 5.56 -16.60
N TYR A 411 -19.12 6.51 -16.92
CA TYR A 411 -19.77 7.40 -15.97
C TYR A 411 -21.06 6.81 -15.37
N VAL A 412 -21.49 5.65 -15.86
CA VAL A 412 -22.75 5.00 -15.48
C VAL A 412 -22.46 3.88 -14.47
N ARG A 413 -23.16 3.91 -13.33
CA ARG A 413 -22.87 3.08 -12.14
C ARG A 413 -22.87 1.58 -12.43
N GLU A 414 -23.76 1.11 -13.30
CA GLU A 414 -23.92 -0.30 -13.67
C GLU A 414 -22.68 -0.92 -14.31
N TRP A 415 -21.79 -0.09 -14.87
CA TRP A 415 -20.51 -0.52 -15.42
C TRP A 415 -19.40 -0.60 -14.38
N GLY A 416 -19.59 -0.03 -13.18
CA GLY A 416 -18.70 -0.14 -12.03
C GLY A 416 -17.36 0.63 -12.11
N MET A 417 -17.00 1.19 -13.28
CA MET A 417 -15.74 1.92 -13.44
C MET A 417 -15.65 3.17 -12.56
N GLU A 418 -16.78 3.84 -12.34
CA GLU A 418 -16.87 5.01 -11.47
C GLU A 418 -16.56 4.67 -10.00
N GLN A 419 -16.93 3.48 -9.54
CA GLN A 419 -16.61 3.01 -8.20
C GLN A 419 -15.10 2.87 -8.02
N PHE A 420 -14.37 2.32 -9.00
CA PHE A 420 -12.92 2.20 -8.91
C PHE A 420 -12.23 3.56 -8.74
N VAL A 421 -12.71 4.60 -9.43
CA VAL A 421 -12.20 5.98 -9.28
C VAL A 421 -12.46 6.50 -7.87
N ARG A 422 -13.66 6.30 -7.33
CA ARG A 422 -14.02 6.73 -5.97
C ARG A 422 -13.22 6.00 -4.89
N ASP A 423 -13.07 4.69 -5.03
CA ASP A 423 -12.38 3.85 -4.06
C ASP A 423 -10.87 4.11 -4.08
N ALA A 424 -10.26 4.34 -5.25
CA ALA A 424 -8.83 4.64 -5.37
C ALA A 424 -8.43 5.95 -4.68
N ARG A 425 -9.33 6.94 -4.65
CA ARG A 425 -9.01 8.31 -4.23
C ARG A 425 -8.48 8.40 -2.80
N ILE A 426 -8.98 7.57 -1.89
CA ILE A 426 -8.62 7.64 -0.47
C ILE A 426 -7.16 7.25 -0.22
N ALA A 427 -6.57 6.40 -1.06
CA ALA A 427 -5.22 5.87 -0.86
C ALA A 427 -4.14 6.96 -0.94
N GLN A 428 -4.41 8.04 -1.68
CA GLN A 428 -3.53 9.22 -1.76
C GLN A 428 -3.60 10.12 -0.50
N ILE A 429 -4.57 9.87 0.40
CA ILE A 429 -4.93 10.76 1.52
C ILE A 429 -4.54 10.15 2.86
N TYR A 430 -5.02 8.93 3.16
CA TYR A 430 -4.76 8.32 4.47
C TYR A 430 -3.31 7.80 4.60
N GLU A 431 -2.95 7.33 5.80
CA GLU A 431 -1.61 6.84 6.12
C GLU A 431 -0.51 7.83 5.70
N GLY A 432 -0.77 9.11 5.92
CA GLY A 432 0.03 10.24 5.46
C GLY A 432 -0.25 10.58 3.99
N THR A 433 -0.70 11.81 3.74
CA THR A 433 -0.98 12.30 2.38
C THR A 433 0.25 12.16 1.48
N ASN A 434 0.04 12.09 0.17
CA ASN A 434 1.17 11.94 -0.76
C ASN A 434 2.18 13.09 -0.66
N GLY A 435 1.73 14.31 -0.33
CA GLY A 435 2.63 15.43 0.01
C GLY A 435 3.47 15.17 1.27
N VAL A 436 2.89 14.57 2.33
CA VAL A 436 3.65 14.17 3.53
C VAL A 436 4.67 13.08 3.21
N GLN A 437 4.35 12.11 2.35
CA GLN A 437 5.32 11.09 1.91
C GLN A 437 6.46 11.71 1.10
N ALA A 438 6.14 12.64 0.21
CA ALA A 438 7.13 13.38 -0.57
C ALA A 438 8.06 14.20 0.34
N MET A 439 7.51 14.86 1.35
CA MET A 439 8.30 15.56 2.36
C MET A 439 9.15 14.61 3.20
N ASP A 440 8.63 13.46 3.62
CA ASP A 440 9.41 12.43 4.34
C ASP A 440 10.59 11.96 3.49
N LEU A 441 10.37 11.69 2.20
CA LEU A 441 11.41 11.31 1.26
C LEU A 441 12.51 12.38 1.21
N VAL A 442 12.17 13.63 0.88
CA VAL A 442 13.15 14.72 0.69
C VAL A 442 13.84 15.12 1.99
N THR A 443 13.08 15.35 3.06
CA THR A 443 13.62 15.97 4.29
C THR A 443 14.21 14.97 5.27
N ARG A 444 13.82 13.68 5.20
CA ARG A 444 14.31 12.66 6.13
C ARG A 444 15.11 11.59 5.43
N LYS A 445 14.57 10.97 4.37
CA LYS A 445 15.21 9.80 3.75
C LYS A 445 16.49 10.16 2.99
N LEU A 446 16.56 11.32 2.34
CA LEU A 446 17.77 11.74 1.63
C LEU A 446 18.96 12.04 2.54
N ALA A 447 18.73 12.35 3.82
CA ALA A 447 19.79 12.63 4.79
C ALA A 447 20.23 11.39 5.58
N MET A 448 19.53 10.25 5.44
CA MET A 448 19.89 9.01 6.11
C MET A 448 21.27 8.52 5.65
N GLU A 449 22.00 7.88 6.56
CA GLU A 449 23.35 7.36 6.31
C GLU A 449 24.30 8.46 5.80
N GLU A 450 24.22 9.64 6.41
CA GLU A 450 25.03 10.82 6.03
C GLU A 450 24.87 11.21 4.54
N GLY A 451 23.69 10.91 3.97
CA GLY A 451 23.37 11.19 2.57
C GLY A 451 23.73 10.06 1.59
N ALA A 452 24.30 8.94 2.06
CA ALA A 452 24.73 7.84 1.19
C ALA A 452 23.57 6.95 0.70
N LEU A 453 22.45 6.92 1.43
CA LEU A 453 21.36 5.96 1.18
C LEU A 453 20.79 6.00 -0.25
N PRO A 454 20.47 7.16 -0.86
CA PRO A 454 20.02 7.21 -2.26
C PRO A 454 21.06 6.66 -3.25
N GLY A 455 22.34 6.94 -3.01
CA GLY A 455 23.44 6.43 -3.83
C GLY A 455 23.51 4.91 -3.85
N ARG A 456 23.23 4.27 -2.72
CA ARG A 456 23.14 2.79 -2.63
C ARG A 456 22.03 2.23 -3.50
N PHE A 457 20.88 2.90 -3.58
CA PHE A 457 19.80 2.51 -4.50
C PHE A 457 20.20 2.73 -5.96
N PHE A 458 20.84 3.86 -6.28
CA PHE A 458 21.30 4.13 -7.64
C PHE A 458 22.31 3.10 -8.15
N ALA A 459 23.17 2.58 -7.26
CA ALA A 459 24.12 1.53 -7.59
C ALA A 459 23.43 0.21 -8.03
N LEU A 460 22.22 -0.09 -7.52
CA LEU A 460 21.44 -1.25 -7.99
C LEU A 460 20.98 -1.07 -9.44
N ILE A 461 20.66 0.17 -9.82
CA ILE A 461 20.23 0.51 -11.19
C ILE A 461 21.44 0.50 -12.13
N GLU A 462 22.59 1.03 -11.69
CA GLU A 462 23.85 0.92 -12.43
C GLU A 462 24.25 -0.53 -12.67
N ALA A 463 24.20 -1.39 -11.65
CA ALA A 463 24.50 -2.81 -11.80
C ALA A 463 23.59 -3.47 -12.85
N ALA A 464 22.30 -3.11 -12.88
CA ALA A 464 21.38 -3.60 -13.90
C ALA A 464 21.67 -3.04 -15.31
N LEU A 465 22.17 -1.80 -15.42
CA LEU A 465 22.62 -1.22 -16.69
C LEU A 465 23.89 -1.90 -17.21
N ASP A 466 24.82 -2.20 -16.31
CA ASP A 466 26.07 -2.89 -16.64
C ASP A 466 25.82 -4.33 -17.10
N ASP A 467 24.93 -5.05 -16.40
CA ASP A 467 24.49 -6.42 -16.73
C ASP A 467 23.89 -6.56 -18.15
N VAL A 468 23.31 -5.48 -18.69
CA VAL A 468 22.72 -5.48 -20.04
C VAL A 468 23.57 -4.78 -21.08
N SER A 469 24.74 -4.24 -20.71
CA SER A 469 25.57 -3.42 -21.60
C SER A 469 25.99 -4.14 -22.90
N ALA A 470 26.22 -5.46 -22.82
CA ALA A 470 26.57 -6.31 -23.94
C ALA A 470 25.38 -7.09 -24.53
N LEU A 471 24.16 -6.92 -23.99
CA LEU A 471 22.98 -7.67 -24.42
C LEU A 471 22.38 -7.07 -25.71
N PRO A 472 22.35 -7.81 -26.84
CA PRO A 472 21.77 -7.29 -28.07
C PRO A 472 20.30 -6.89 -27.90
N GLY A 473 19.95 -5.70 -28.39
CA GLY A 473 18.59 -5.17 -28.29
C GLY A 473 18.24 -4.47 -26.97
N ALA A 474 19.17 -4.40 -25.99
CA ALA A 474 18.92 -3.70 -24.73
C ALA A 474 19.02 -2.17 -24.84
N GLY A 475 19.73 -1.64 -25.86
CA GLY A 475 19.98 -0.20 -26.04
C GLY A 475 18.73 0.71 -25.94
N PRO A 476 17.60 0.39 -26.61
CA PRO A 476 16.35 1.15 -26.50
C PRO A 476 15.76 1.28 -25.07
N PHE A 477 16.24 0.48 -24.11
CA PHE A 477 15.81 0.49 -22.72
C PHE A 477 16.90 1.04 -21.79
N ALA A 478 18.13 0.55 -21.96
CA ALA A 478 19.27 0.92 -21.11
C ALA A 478 19.67 2.40 -21.26
N THR A 479 19.73 2.91 -22.49
CA THR A 479 20.12 4.31 -22.74
C THR A 479 19.17 5.32 -22.10
N PRO A 480 17.84 5.27 -22.30
CA PRO A 480 16.93 6.22 -21.66
C PRO A 480 16.90 6.04 -20.13
N LEU A 481 17.08 4.82 -19.59
CA LEU A 481 17.18 4.64 -18.14
C LEU A 481 18.44 5.30 -17.56
N ALA A 482 19.59 5.11 -18.18
CA ALA A 482 20.83 5.73 -17.74
C ALA A 482 20.71 7.27 -17.71
N GLN A 483 20.08 7.85 -18.73
CA GLN A 483 19.80 9.29 -18.76
C GLN A 483 18.83 9.73 -17.66
N ALA A 484 17.78 8.96 -17.39
CA ALA A 484 16.84 9.28 -16.31
C ALA A 484 17.48 9.13 -14.91
N LEU A 485 18.37 8.16 -14.73
CA LEU A 485 19.14 7.98 -13.51
C LEU A 485 20.06 9.17 -13.22
N LEU A 486 20.71 9.71 -14.25
CA LEU A 486 21.52 10.94 -14.11
C LEU A 486 20.68 12.12 -13.59
N ARG A 487 19.48 12.33 -14.15
CA ARG A 487 18.56 13.38 -13.68
C ARG A 487 18.15 13.19 -12.23
N LEU A 488 17.86 11.95 -11.85
CA LEU A 488 17.51 11.64 -10.47
C LEU A 488 18.68 11.92 -9.52
N ARG A 489 19.91 11.59 -9.92
CA ARG A 489 21.13 11.93 -9.15
C ARG A 489 21.29 13.42 -8.99
N ASP A 490 21.22 14.17 -10.08
CA ASP A 490 21.40 15.62 -10.06
C ASP A 490 20.34 16.29 -9.17
N ALA A 491 19.07 15.87 -9.29
CA ALA A 491 17.99 16.34 -8.43
C ALA A 491 18.23 15.97 -6.96
N THR A 492 18.72 14.75 -6.69
CA THR A 492 19.03 14.29 -5.32
C THR A 492 20.14 15.11 -4.70
N THR A 493 21.26 15.31 -5.40
CA THR A 493 22.38 16.12 -4.93
C THR A 493 21.97 17.55 -4.66
N ARG A 494 21.14 18.14 -5.53
CA ARG A 494 20.59 19.49 -5.33
C ARG A 494 19.78 19.57 -4.05
N LEU A 495 18.88 18.61 -3.80
CA LEU A 495 18.01 18.61 -2.62
C LEU A 495 18.78 18.31 -1.33
N GLN A 496 19.80 17.45 -1.36
CA GLN A 496 20.69 17.24 -0.21
C GLN A 496 21.52 18.48 0.13
N ALA A 497 21.86 19.30 -0.86
CA ALA A 497 22.54 20.57 -0.67
C ALA A 497 21.61 21.74 -0.30
N ALA A 498 20.29 21.57 -0.45
CA ALA A 498 19.32 22.61 -0.17
C ALA A 498 19.28 22.90 1.34
N GLN A 499 19.54 24.16 1.71
CA GLN A 499 19.45 24.61 3.10
C GLN A 499 18.09 25.22 3.43
N ASP A 500 17.32 25.62 2.41
CA ASP A 500 16.01 26.24 2.58
C ASP A 500 14.89 25.18 2.55
N ALA A 501 14.07 25.19 3.59
CA ALA A 501 12.90 24.33 3.69
C ALA A 501 11.86 24.61 2.59
N ALA A 502 11.80 25.84 2.08
CA ALA A 502 10.91 26.20 0.98
C ALA A 502 11.30 25.50 -0.33
N GLU A 503 12.60 25.44 -0.64
CA GLU A 503 13.13 24.72 -1.81
C GLU A 503 12.86 23.22 -1.73
N ALA A 504 13.12 22.62 -0.55
CA ALA A 504 12.80 21.21 -0.32
C ALA A 504 11.29 20.93 -0.46
N GLY A 505 10.45 21.83 0.06
CA GLY A 505 8.99 21.72 -0.02
C GLY A 505 8.43 21.85 -1.43
N ALA A 506 8.92 22.82 -2.20
CA ALA A 506 8.50 23.07 -3.57
C ALA A 506 8.81 21.89 -4.49
N ALA A 507 9.96 21.24 -4.32
CA ALA A 507 10.41 20.15 -5.18
C ALA A 507 9.89 18.76 -4.76
N ALA A 508 9.33 18.60 -3.56
CA ALA A 508 9.13 17.30 -2.94
C ALA A 508 8.29 16.33 -3.79
N THR A 509 7.13 16.79 -4.27
CA THR A 509 6.19 15.93 -5.03
C THR A 509 6.76 15.58 -6.41
N ASP A 510 7.40 16.54 -7.09
CA ASP A 510 8.04 16.31 -8.39
C ASP A 510 9.22 15.35 -8.27
N TYR A 511 10.03 15.51 -7.23
CA TYR A 511 11.14 14.60 -6.93
C TYR A 511 10.64 13.18 -6.62
N LEU A 512 9.56 13.04 -5.86
CA LEU A 512 8.97 11.72 -5.58
C LEU A 512 8.50 11.03 -6.87
N ARG A 513 7.84 11.77 -7.78
CA ARG A 513 7.40 11.22 -9.07
C ARG A 513 8.59 10.86 -9.96
N LEU A 514 9.64 11.69 -9.99
CA LEU A 514 10.89 11.42 -10.70
C LEU A 514 11.54 10.13 -10.17
N PHE A 515 11.67 9.99 -8.85
CA PHE A 515 12.22 8.81 -8.20
C PHE A 515 11.43 7.55 -8.57
N ALA A 516 10.09 7.61 -8.52
CA ALA A 516 9.22 6.50 -8.86
C ALA A 516 9.37 6.07 -10.32
N LEU A 517 9.41 7.02 -11.27
CA LEU A 517 9.57 6.72 -12.69
C LEU A 517 10.89 6.00 -12.98
N VAL A 518 11.99 6.42 -12.35
CA VAL A 518 13.28 5.73 -12.49
C VAL A 518 13.25 4.34 -11.85
N SER A 519 12.60 4.20 -10.70
CA SER A 519 12.44 2.91 -10.00
C SER A 519 11.62 1.90 -10.83
N LEU A 520 10.54 2.35 -11.46
CA LEU A 520 9.76 1.54 -12.40
C LEU A 520 10.55 1.23 -13.68
N GLY A 521 11.36 2.17 -14.15
CA GLY A 521 12.28 1.97 -15.27
C GLY A 521 13.33 0.89 -15.00
N TRP A 522 13.86 0.84 -13.77
CA TRP A 522 14.75 -0.24 -13.33
C TRP A 522 14.07 -1.61 -13.42
N MET A 523 12.84 -1.75 -12.93
CA MET A 523 12.09 -3.01 -13.08
C MET A 523 11.79 -3.36 -14.54
N TRP A 524 11.42 -2.37 -15.36
CA TRP A 524 11.21 -2.58 -16.80
C TRP A 524 12.48 -3.02 -17.53
N LEU A 525 13.65 -2.48 -17.16
CA LEU A 525 14.92 -2.91 -17.73
C LEU A 525 15.19 -4.38 -17.41
N ARG A 526 15.03 -4.79 -16.15
CA ARG A 526 15.23 -6.19 -15.72
C ARG A 526 14.29 -7.14 -16.47
N MET A 527 13.00 -6.80 -16.56
CA MET A 527 12.02 -7.61 -17.31
C MET A 527 12.32 -7.67 -18.81
N ALA A 528 12.75 -6.56 -19.41
CA ALA A 528 13.12 -6.54 -20.83
C ALA A 528 14.38 -7.37 -21.09
N ALA A 529 15.37 -7.30 -20.20
CA ALA A 529 16.60 -8.07 -20.28
C ALA A 529 16.35 -9.58 -20.21
N ASP A 530 15.52 -10.03 -19.27
CA ASP A 530 15.11 -11.44 -19.18
C ASP A 530 14.45 -11.93 -20.48
N ASN A 531 13.46 -11.18 -20.98
CA ASN A 531 12.78 -11.51 -22.24
C ASN A 531 13.75 -11.57 -23.43
N LEU A 532 14.69 -10.62 -23.53
CA LEU A 532 15.72 -10.63 -24.58
C LEU A 532 16.63 -11.87 -24.50
N ARG A 533 17.05 -12.26 -23.29
CA ARG A 533 17.88 -13.47 -23.08
C ARG A 533 17.15 -14.76 -23.46
N ARG A 534 15.84 -14.81 -23.19
CA ARG A 534 14.98 -15.96 -23.50
C ARG A 534 14.46 -15.98 -24.94
N GLY A 535 14.65 -14.90 -25.70
CA GLY A 535 14.08 -14.75 -27.04
C GLY A 535 12.54 -14.56 -27.03
N GLU A 536 11.99 -14.06 -25.93
CA GLU A 536 10.56 -13.80 -25.75
C GLU A 536 10.20 -12.34 -26.01
N THR A 537 8.93 -12.06 -26.35
CA THR A 537 8.47 -10.70 -26.69
C THR A 537 7.40 -10.16 -25.75
N GLN A 538 6.91 -10.97 -24.81
CA GLN A 538 5.70 -10.69 -24.02
C GLN A 538 5.79 -9.36 -23.25
N LYS A 539 6.97 -9.05 -22.71
CA LYS A 539 7.23 -7.80 -21.95
C LYS A 539 7.80 -6.66 -22.80
N LEU A 540 8.41 -6.98 -23.94
CA LEU A 540 9.20 -6.01 -24.73
C LEU A 540 8.36 -4.87 -25.31
N ASP A 541 7.10 -5.13 -25.70
CA ASP A 541 6.22 -4.07 -26.23
C ASP A 541 5.87 -3.03 -25.17
N THR A 542 5.56 -3.47 -23.94
CA THR A 542 5.25 -2.55 -22.85
C THR A 542 6.49 -1.87 -22.31
N ALA A 543 7.63 -2.55 -22.25
CA ALA A 543 8.91 -1.92 -21.96
C ALA A 543 9.20 -0.79 -22.97
N ARG A 544 9.08 -1.06 -24.28
CA ARG A 544 9.28 -0.04 -25.32
C ARG A 544 8.33 1.14 -25.15
N PHE A 545 7.07 0.89 -24.83
CA PHE A 545 6.12 1.96 -24.55
C PHE A 545 6.52 2.78 -23.32
N PHE A 546 6.87 2.14 -22.20
CA PHE A 546 7.29 2.81 -20.98
C PHE A 546 8.47 3.75 -21.24
N PHE A 547 9.55 3.23 -21.84
CA PHE A 547 10.76 4.00 -22.10
C PHE A 547 10.57 5.12 -23.13
N SER A 548 9.65 4.97 -24.08
CA SER A 548 9.40 5.98 -25.13
C SER A 548 8.30 6.98 -24.82
N ARG A 549 7.36 6.66 -23.92
CA ARG A 549 6.14 7.48 -23.67
C ARG A 549 5.93 7.88 -22.21
N ILE A 550 6.46 7.12 -21.25
CA ILE A 550 6.26 7.39 -19.82
C ILE A 550 7.53 7.98 -19.21
N LEU A 551 8.67 7.28 -19.32
CA LEU A 551 9.93 7.74 -18.73
C LEU A 551 10.34 9.16 -19.15
N PRO A 552 10.08 9.66 -20.38
CA PRO A 552 10.40 11.04 -20.74
C PRO A 552 9.74 12.12 -19.87
N GLN A 553 8.71 11.80 -19.07
CA GLN A 553 8.16 12.72 -18.07
C GLN A 553 9.23 13.20 -17.08
N THR A 554 10.30 12.44 -16.84
CA THR A 554 11.43 12.85 -15.99
C THR A 554 12.10 14.14 -16.46
N ILE A 555 12.03 14.47 -17.75
CA ILE A 555 12.60 15.70 -18.31
C ILE A 555 11.83 16.93 -17.81
N ALA A 556 10.49 16.86 -17.80
CA ALA A 556 9.67 17.96 -17.32
C ALA A 556 9.76 18.10 -15.80
N LEU A 557 9.82 16.98 -15.07
CA LEU A 557 10.00 16.98 -13.61
C LEU A 557 11.34 17.57 -13.19
N GLU A 558 12.43 17.24 -13.89
CA GLU A 558 13.74 17.87 -13.69
C GLU A 558 13.66 19.38 -13.86
N ALA A 559 13.02 19.86 -14.93
CA ALA A 559 12.87 21.29 -15.17
C ALA A 559 12.03 21.99 -14.08
N ALA A 560 10.97 21.34 -13.59
CA ALA A 560 10.15 21.85 -12.50
C ALA A 560 10.96 21.96 -11.19
N ILE A 561 11.72 20.92 -10.83
CA ILE A 561 12.60 20.92 -9.65
C ILE A 561 13.67 22.02 -9.77
N GLN A 562 14.21 22.26 -10.96
CA GLN A 562 15.23 23.28 -11.20
C GLN A 562 14.68 24.71 -11.10
N ALA A 563 13.38 24.92 -11.29
CA ALA A 563 12.75 26.23 -11.21
C ALA A 563 12.75 26.81 -9.77
N GLY A 564 12.91 25.96 -8.76
CA GLY A 564 12.98 26.37 -7.35
C GLY A 564 11.66 26.87 -6.77
N ALA A 565 11.71 27.41 -5.55
CA ALA A 565 10.51 27.73 -4.77
C ALA A 565 9.84 29.07 -5.13
N SER A 566 10.57 30.04 -5.69
CA SER A 566 10.11 31.43 -5.83
C SER A 566 8.79 31.56 -6.58
N SER A 567 8.62 30.81 -7.68
CA SER A 567 7.38 30.81 -8.47
C SER A 567 6.14 30.34 -7.72
N ILE A 568 6.32 29.63 -6.59
CA ILE A 568 5.25 29.14 -5.72
C ILE A 568 5.12 30.04 -4.50
N THR A 569 6.23 30.37 -3.82
CA THR A 569 6.20 31.10 -2.54
C THR A 569 5.93 32.59 -2.68
N GLU A 570 6.21 33.18 -3.86
CA GLU A 570 5.96 34.60 -4.14
C GLU A 570 4.65 34.85 -4.88
N ALA A 571 3.90 33.79 -5.22
CA ALA A 571 2.63 33.91 -5.92
C ALA A 571 1.57 34.60 -5.04
N SER A 572 0.85 35.58 -5.63
CA SER A 572 -0.35 36.15 -5.02
C SER A 572 -1.58 35.36 -5.45
N PHE A 573 -2.41 34.96 -4.48
CA PHE A 573 -3.67 34.23 -4.68
C PHE A 573 -4.88 35.08 -4.29
#